data_AF-A0A258R8I2-F1
#
_entry.id   AF-A0A258R8I2-F1
#
_cell.length_a   1.000
_cell.length_b   1.000
_cell.length_c   1.000
_cell.angle_alpha   90.00
_cell.angle_beta   90.00
_cell.angle_gamma   90.00
#
_symmetry.space_group_name_H-M   'P 1'
#
loop_
_entity.id
_entity.type
_entity.pdbx_description
1 polymer ?
#
loop_
_entity_poly.entity_id
_entity_poly.type
_entity_poly.pdbx_seq_one_letter_code
_entity_poly.pdbx_strand_id
1 'polypeptide(L)'
;MFEVLLYDEHGTPFEMGSVKIGFYGQTTATSTYKTFDSSFTGLSEQYFSVGQDVKYYDILGNRVSETTRILFLRGLRDIVFDERLIETVKSEDVFSISLLRYVSLTSIDGQFRRVLNGGVPLTDFDFIFKREPTSKMAGVELSFKVNANSAPSTNIHSIIGRNGVGKTTILNEMISAIMTPDATIAHFLVNSMFSRDPIGTEYFSSLVSVAFSAFDPFMPPVENSDPSRGTRYSYIGLKDIADDDGVLLKSLTTLRAECVASIGECFVDQGRKDRWRVAIETLESDENFAVMELPSLLHLREEALQLEASRIVKLMSSGHAVVLLTISRLVSRVEEKTLVLIDEPESHLHPPLLSAFTRALSELLHNRNGVAIDVLP
;
A
#
# COMPACT_ATOMS: atom_id res chain seq x y z
N MET A 1 19.25 12.00 25.16
CA MET A 1 18.03 11.27 24.76
C MET A 1 16.98 11.60 25.81
N PHE A 2 15.76 11.87 25.38
CA PHE A 2 14.65 12.26 26.23
C PHE A 2 13.49 11.29 25.99
N GLU A 3 12.77 10.92 27.03
CA GLU A 3 11.50 10.17 26.90
C GLU A 3 10.34 11.15 26.87
N VAL A 4 9.32 10.85 26.07
CA VAL A 4 8.17 11.73 25.86
C VAL A 4 6.89 11.04 26.30
N LEU A 5 6.19 11.70 27.23
CA LEU A 5 4.79 11.46 27.57
C LEU A 5 4.00 12.69 27.13
N LEU A 6 3.15 12.53 26.11
CA LEU A 6 2.34 13.61 25.55
C LEU A 6 0.94 13.55 26.16
N TYR A 7 0.38 14.70 26.54
CA TYR A 7 -1.03 14.84 26.90
C TYR A 7 -1.72 15.66 25.81
N ASP A 8 -2.83 15.15 25.27
CA ASP A 8 -3.63 15.88 24.27
C ASP A 8 -4.49 16.98 24.92
N GLU A 9 -5.29 17.69 24.10
CA GLU A 9 -6.20 18.74 24.55
C GLU A 9 -7.30 18.26 25.52
N HIS A 10 -7.50 16.94 25.63
CA HIS A 10 -8.46 16.30 26.52
C HIS A 10 -7.79 15.70 27.77
N GLY A 11 -6.46 15.80 27.89
CA GLY A 11 -5.69 15.21 28.98
C GLY A 11 -5.44 13.71 28.83
N THR A 12 -5.64 13.14 27.65
CA THR A 12 -5.33 11.74 27.35
C THR A 12 -3.81 11.56 27.22
N PRO A 13 -3.19 10.65 27.97
CA PRO A 13 -1.76 10.40 27.89
C PRO A 13 -1.39 9.49 26.71
N PHE A 14 -0.29 9.80 26.04
CA PHE A 14 0.33 9.00 24.99
C PHE A 14 1.81 8.78 25.27
N GLU A 15 2.21 7.52 25.41
CA GLU A 15 3.61 7.12 25.53
C GLU A 15 4.27 7.07 24.15
N MET A 16 5.07 8.10 23.84
CA MET A 16 5.66 8.31 22.52
C MET A 16 6.99 7.59 22.34
N GLY A 17 7.68 7.28 23.45
CA GLY A 17 9.05 6.78 23.47
C GLY A 17 10.07 7.91 23.37
N SER A 18 11.21 7.62 22.75
CA SER A 18 12.38 8.49 22.82
C SER A 18 12.49 9.51 21.69
N VAL A 19 12.91 10.73 22.05
CA VAL A 19 13.28 11.83 21.16
C VAL A 19 14.71 12.27 21.45
N LYS A 20 15.43 12.69 20.41
CA LYS A 20 16.72 13.38 20.56
C LYS A 20 16.55 14.85 20.21
N ILE A 21 17.13 15.70 21.04
CA ILE A 21 17.14 17.16 20.87
C ILE A 21 18.61 17.60 20.82
N GLY A 22 18.96 18.32 19.77
CA GLY A 22 20.27 18.95 19.56
C GLY A 22 20.14 20.46 19.48
N PHE A 23 21.26 21.16 19.56
CA PHE A 23 21.35 22.59 19.29
C PHE A 23 22.53 22.94 18.40
N TYR A 24 22.47 24.08 17.69
CA TYR A 24 23.54 24.53 16.81
C TYR A 24 24.84 24.82 17.58
N GLY A 25 25.98 24.40 17.03
CA GLY A 25 27.30 24.51 17.67
C GLY A 25 27.49 23.58 18.86
N GLN A 26 26.65 22.54 19.03
CA GLN A 26 26.75 21.63 20.16
C GLN A 26 28.03 20.78 20.10
N THR A 27 28.83 20.85 21.16
CA THR A 27 30.01 20.02 21.37
C THR A 27 29.74 18.92 22.40
N THR A 28 30.64 17.95 22.52
CA THR A 28 30.53 16.87 23.52
C THR A 28 30.68 17.35 24.97
N ALA A 29 31.13 18.59 25.19
CA ALA A 29 31.32 19.17 26.52
C ALA A 29 30.00 19.55 27.22
N THR A 30 28.94 19.81 26.45
CA THR A 30 27.67 20.35 26.98
C THR A 30 26.51 19.42 26.66
N SER A 31 25.86 18.91 27.71
CA SER A 31 24.64 18.11 27.58
C SER A 31 23.42 18.99 27.33
N THR A 32 22.59 18.62 26.34
CA THR A 32 21.41 19.39 25.91
C THR A 32 20.44 19.72 27.05
N TYR A 33 20.22 18.82 28.02
CA TYR A 33 19.28 19.07 29.11
C TYR A 33 19.67 20.22 30.05
N LYS A 34 20.92 20.70 29.98
CA LYS A 34 21.41 21.83 30.78
C LYS A 34 21.22 23.19 30.11
N THR A 35 20.80 23.21 28.84
CA THR A 35 20.79 24.43 28.01
C THR A 35 19.41 25.06 27.86
N PHE A 36 18.36 24.40 28.34
CA PHE A 36 17.00 24.90 28.37
C PHE A 36 16.36 24.62 29.73
N ASP A 37 15.33 25.38 30.08
CA ASP A 37 14.64 25.28 31.35
C ASP A 37 13.83 23.98 31.48
N SER A 38 13.57 23.55 32.72
CA SER A 38 12.74 22.36 32.97
C SER A 38 11.27 22.53 32.56
N SER A 39 10.82 23.75 32.29
CA SER A 39 9.49 24.08 31.81
C SER A 39 9.58 25.16 30.74
N PHE A 40 8.91 24.95 29.61
CA PHE A 40 8.90 25.86 28.47
C PHE A 40 7.65 25.64 27.63
N THR A 41 7.27 26.64 26.85
CA THR A 41 6.16 26.56 25.87
C THR A 41 6.62 26.04 24.51
N GLY A 42 7.92 26.17 24.20
CA GLY A 42 8.56 25.62 23.02
C GLY A 42 10.07 25.86 23.07
N LEU A 43 10.82 25.11 22.27
CA LEU A 43 12.25 25.30 22.09
C LEU A 43 12.53 26.50 21.17
N SER A 44 13.57 27.27 21.49
CA SER A 44 13.98 28.45 20.72
C SER A 44 14.67 28.11 19.40
N GLU A 45 14.83 29.13 18.53
CA GLU A 45 15.88 29.30 17.50
C GLU A 45 16.86 28.14 17.30
N GLN A 46 17.61 27.95 18.38
CA GLN A 46 18.85 27.23 18.41
C GLN A 46 18.71 25.70 18.45
N TYR A 47 17.49 25.18 18.62
CA TYR A 47 17.27 23.73 18.81
C TYR A 47 16.62 23.06 17.60
N PHE A 48 16.79 21.75 17.53
CA PHE A 48 16.13 20.86 16.59
C PHE A 48 15.97 19.48 17.22
N SER A 49 14.98 18.72 16.78
CA SER A 49 14.71 17.39 17.34
C SER A 49 14.31 16.36 16.30
N VAL A 50 14.43 15.09 16.68
CA VAL A 50 13.97 13.95 15.88
C VAL A 50 13.58 12.79 16.79
N GLY A 51 12.38 12.26 16.58
CA GLY A 51 11.89 11.01 17.15
C GLY A 51 12.78 9.83 16.71
N GLN A 52 12.91 8.82 17.57
CA GLN A 52 13.84 7.71 17.33
C GLN A 52 13.15 6.43 16.84
N ASP A 53 11.83 6.45 16.66
CA ASP A 53 11.02 5.29 16.28
C ASP A 53 9.85 5.72 15.37
N VAL A 54 9.42 4.85 14.46
CA VAL A 54 8.22 5.02 13.63
C VAL A 54 6.97 5.21 14.49
N LYS A 55 6.89 4.49 15.63
CA LYS A 55 5.77 4.59 16.58
C LYS A 55 5.54 6.03 17.06
N TYR A 56 6.61 6.79 17.25
CA TYR A 56 6.55 8.20 17.66
C TYR A 56 5.73 9.03 16.65
N TYR A 57 6.01 8.84 15.36
CA TYR A 57 5.35 9.56 14.28
C TYR A 57 3.99 8.98 13.91
N ASP A 58 3.77 7.66 14.08
CA ASP A 58 2.45 7.02 13.95
C ASP A 58 1.44 7.59 14.95
N ILE A 59 1.82 7.71 16.22
CA ILE A 59 0.92 8.28 17.24
C ILE A 59 0.58 9.74 16.89
N LEU A 60 1.58 10.54 16.52
CA LEU A 60 1.36 11.95 16.14
C LEU A 60 0.50 12.08 14.88
N GLY A 61 0.69 11.21 13.90
CA GLY A 61 -0.04 11.27 12.63
C GLY A 61 -1.46 10.71 12.69
N ASN A 62 -1.69 9.67 13.48
CA ASN A 62 -2.90 8.85 13.41
C ASN A 62 -3.74 8.80 14.70
N ARG A 63 -3.22 9.23 15.85
CA ARG A 63 -3.90 9.02 17.16
C ARG A 63 -4.18 10.28 17.96
N VAL A 64 -3.60 11.41 17.57
CA VAL A 64 -3.83 12.72 18.19
C VAL A 64 -4.46 13.68 17.19
N SER A 65 -5.10 14.75 17.68
CA SER A 65 -5.65 15.77 16.80
C SER A 65 -4.56 16.51 16.02
N GLU A 66 -4.93 17.07 14.87
CA GLU A 66 -4.03 17.89 14.07
C GLU A 66 -3.48 19.09 14.86
N THR A 67 -4.30 19.71 15.70
CA THR A 67 -3.90 20.84 16.56
C THR A 67 -2.78 20.41 17.51
N THR A 68 -2.96 19.31 18.24
CA THR A 68 -1.98 18.78 19.18
C THR A 68 -0.69 18.37 18.46
N ARG A 69 -0.82 17.67 17.33
CA ARG A 69 0.31 17.30 16.46
C ARG A 69 1.16 18.51 16.08
N ILE A 70 0.54 19.56 15.53
CA ILE A 70 1.24 20.75 15.03
C ILE A 70 1.89 21.53 16.17
N LEU A 71 1.17 21.74 17.28
CA LEU A 71 1.71 22.48 18.43
C LEU A 71 2.92 21.76 19.03
N PHE A 72 2.82 20.45 19.20
CA PHE A 72 3.89 19.64 19.76
C PHE A 72 5.14 19.61 18.87
N LEU A 73 4.99 19.30 17.58
CA LEU A 73 6.12 19.21 16.64
C LEU A 73 6.79 20.57 16.38
N ARG A 74 6.02 21.66 16.30
CA ARG A 74 6.58 23.01 16.24
C ARG A 74 7.30 23.38 17.53
N GLY A 75 6.70 23.05 18.68
CA GLY A 75 7.28 23.30 19.99
C GLY A 75 8.62 22.61 20.17
N LEU A 76 8.80 21.39 19.64
CA LEU A 76 10.06 20.66 19.70
C LEU A 76 11.01 20.90 18.51
N ARG A 77 10.59 21.65 17.50
CA ARG A 77 11.37 21.87 16.26
C ARG A 77 11.78 20.57 15.60
N ASP A 78 10.80 19.71 15.39
CA ASP A 78 11.02 18.41 14.79
C ASP A 78 11.37 18.52 13.30
N ILE A 79 12.46 17.87 12.90
CA ILE A 79 13.01 17.95 11.54
C ILE A 79 12.22 17.12 10.52
N VAL A 80 11.42 16.15 10.95
CA VAL A 80 10.54 15.38 10.05
C VAL A 80 9.36 16.26 9.63
N PHE A 81 8.85 17.06 10.57
CA PHE A 81 7.77 18.01 10.35
C PHE A 81 8.19 19.29 9.60
N ASP A 82 9.32 19.92 9.98
CA ASP A 82 9.84 21.11 9.29
C ASP A 82 11.09 20.77 8.47
N GLU A 83 10.86 20.44 7.20
CA GLU A 83 11.91 20.03 6.26
C GLU A 83 13.01 21.09 6.05
N ARG A 84 12.68 22.38 6.24
CA ARG A 84 13.65 23.47 6.07
C ARG A 84 14.81 23.39 7.07
N LEU A 85 14.58 22.74 8.21
CA LEU A 85 15.60 22.53 9.23
C LEU A 85 16.66 21.52 8.79
N ILE A 86 16.33 20.57 7.92
CA ILE A 86 17.25 19.48 7.53
C ILE A 86 18.52 20.05 6.87
N GLU A 87 18.37 21.03 5.97
CA GLU A 87 19.51 21.62 5.26
C GLU A 87 20.45 22.39 6.20
N THR A 88 19.92 23.03 7.25
CA THR A 88 20.75 23.77 8.21
C THR A 88 21.44 22.83 9.19
N VAL A 89 20.73 21.82 9.70
CA VAL A 89 21.27 20.89 10.72
C VAL A 89 22.23 19.84 10.14
N LYS A 90 22.19 19.57 8.82
CA LYS A 90 23.14 18.66 8.14
C LYS A 90 24.61 19.02 8.38
N SER A 91 24.90 20.29 8.61
CA SER A 91 26.25 20.80 8.87
C SER A 91 26.73 20.63 10.32
N GLU A 92 25.86 20.21 11.24
CA GLU A 92 26.15 20.10 12.66
C GLU A 92 26.68 18.71 13.05
N ASP A 93 27.78 18.65 13.80
CA ASP A 93 28.38 17.40 14.26
C ASP A 93 27.40 16.57 15.12
N VAL A 94 26.62 17.24 15.98
CA VAL A 94 25.63 16.57 16.84
C VAL A 94 24.54 15.86 16.02
N PHE A 95 24.23 16.35 14.83
CA PHE A 95 23.21 15.78 13.98
C PHE A 95 23.63 14.39 13.47
N SER A 96 24.85 14.28 12.92
CA SER A 96 25.37 13.02 12.41
C SER A 96 25.80 12.04 13.52
N ILE A 97 26.46 12.53 14.57
CA ILE A 97 27.05 11.69 15.62
C ILE A 97 25.99 11.20 16.62
N SER A 98 24.98 12.02 16.93
CA SER A 98 24.00 11.74 17.98
C SER A 98 22.61 11.50 17.43
N LEU A 99 22.01 12.46 16.71
CA LEU A 99 20.60 12.38 16.30
C LEU A 99 20.37 11.22 15.31
N LEU A 100 21.23 11.08 14.30
CA LEU A 100 21.16 10.02 13.28
C LEU A 100 21.83 8.70 13.69
N ARG A 101 22.26 8.55 14.95
CA ARG A 101 22.96 7.33 15.40
C ARG A 101 22.14 6.03 15.22
N TYR A 102 20.82 6.14 15.34
CA TYR A 102 19.89 4.99 15.25
C TYR A 102 18.81 5.16 14.18
N VAL A 103 18.76 6.32 13.53
CA VAL A 103 17.78 6.66 12.50
C VAL A 103 18.50 7.25 11.30
N SER A 104 18.07 6.89 10.09
CA SER A 104 18.69 7.35 8.86
C SER A 104 17.94 8.54 8.26
N LEU A 105 18.61 9.36 7.44
CA LEU A 105 17.92 10.39 6.64
C LEU A 105 16.84 9.79 5.74
N THR A 106 17.10 8.60 5.18
CA THR A 106 16.10 7.85 4.39
C THR A 106 14.87 7.46 5.21
N SER A 107 15.02 7.10 6.49
CA SER A 107 13.89 6.83 7.39
C SER A 107 13.12 8.10 7.73
N ILE A 108 13.81 9.23 7.89
CA ILE A 108 13.22 10.55 8.15
C ILE A 108 12.38 11.01 6.95
N ASP A 109 12.97 11.04 5.75
CA ASP A 109 12.32 11.50 4.54
C ASP A 109 11.24 10.52 4.03
N GLY A 110 11.45 9.22 4.25
CA GLY A 110 10.52 8.18 3.87
C GLY A 110 9.51 7.85 4.97
N GLN A 111 9.84 6.84 5.79
CA GLN A 111 8.89 6.19 6.69
C GLN A 111 8.30 7.13 7.75
N PHE A 112 9.10 7.98 8.40
CA PHE A 112 8.64 8.89 9.46
C PHE A 112 7.70 9.97 8.92
N ARG A 113 8.10 10.66 7.84
CA ARG A 113 7.27 11.68 7.20
C ARG A 113 5.97 11.09 6.67
N ARG A 114 6.03 9.88 6.11
CA ARG A 114 4.87 9.14 5.65
C ARG A 114 3.87 8.86 6.76
N VAL A 115 4.28 8.27 7.88
CA VAL A 115 3.35 7.95 8.97
C VAL A 115 2.85 9.21 9.70
N LEU A 116 3.69 10.24 9.80
CA LEU A 116 3.31 11.54 10.36
C LEU A 116 2.17 12.21 9.55
N ASN A 117 2.19 12.04 8.23
CA ASN A 117 1.17 12.52 7.31
C ASN A 117 -0.07 11.60 7.21
N GLY A 118 -0.20 10.62 8.10
CA GLY A 118 -1.34 9.70 8.14
C GLY A 118 -1.20 8.46 7.25
N GLY A 119 0.02 8.23 6.72
CA GLY A 119 0.34 7.02 5.97
C GLY A 119 0.56 5.81 6.88
N VAL A 120 0.55 4.62 6.27
CA VAL A 120 0.80 3.35 6.98
C VAL A 120 2.31 3.05 7.03
N PRO A 121 2.86 2.53 8.14
CA PRO A 121 4.23 2.06 8.22
C PRO A 121 4.54 1.04 7.12
N LEU A 122 5.61 1.27 6.34
CA LEU A 122 6.10 0.27 5.39
C LEU A 122 6.80 -0.85 6.16
N THR A 123 6.50 -2.11 5.82
CA THR A 123 7.15 -3.30 6.40
C THR A 123 7.60 -4.23 5.30
N ASP A 124 8.74 -4.89 5.50
CA ASP A 124 9.25 -5.85 4.53
C ASP A 124 8.31 -7.07 4.43
N PHE A 125 8.23 -7.65 3.23
CA PHE A 125 7.66 -8.98 3.03
C PHE A 125 8.77 -9.98 2.78
N ASP A 126 8.76 -11.11 3.48
CA ASP A 126 9.60 -12.28 3.21
C ASP A 126 8.75 -13.52 3.45
N PHE A 127 8.14 -14.02 2.38
CA PHE A 127 7.30 -15.21 2.42
C PHE A 127 7.61 -16.15 1.26
N ILE A 128 7.21 -17.41 1.42
CA ILE A 128 7.45 -18.48 0.48
C ILE A 128 6.12 -19.13 0.18
N PHE A 129 5.80 -19.30 -1.10
CA PHE A 129 4.74 -20.19 -1.54
C PHE A 129 5.35 -21.56 -1.85
N LYS A 130 4.78 -22.63 -1.29
CA LYS A 130 5.25 -23.99 -1.51
C LYS A 130 4.10 -24.92 -1.86
N ARG A 131 4.34 -25.77 -2.86
CA ARG A 131 3.49 -26.90 -3.22
C ARG A 131 4.31 -28.18 -3.29
N GLU A 132 3.87 -29.19 -2.57
CA GLU A 132 4.51 -30.50 -2.57
C GLU A 132 4.31 -31.23 -3.92
N PRO A 133 5.29 -32.04 -4.35
CA PRO A 133 5.15 -32.83 -5.57
C PRO A 133 4.02 -33.86 -5.44
N THR A 134 3.31 -34.09 -6.55
CA THR A 134 2.31 -35.16 -6.69
C THR A 134 2.73 -36.11 -7.81
N SER A 135 1.99 -37.22 -7.98
CA SER A 135 2.23 -38.15 -9.10
C SER A 135 2.04 -37.52 -10.49
N LYS A 136 1.33 -36.39 -10.58
CA LYS A 136 1.02 -35.71 -11.85
C LYS A 136 1.75 -34.37 -12.03
N MET A 137 2.30 -33.80 -10.97
CA MET A 137 2.90 -32.46 -11.00
C MET A 137 4.15 -32.37 -10.13
N ALA A 138 5.19 -31.72 -10.65
CA ALA A 138 6.40 -31.43 -9.88
C ALA A 138 6.10 -30.47 -8.72
N GLY A 139 6.88 -30.55 -7.63
CA GLY A 139 6.79 -29.59 -6.54
C GLY A 139 7.28 -28.20 -6.97
N VAL A 140 6.80 -27.16 -6.30
CA VAL A 140 7.14 -25.76 -6.59
C VAL A 140 7.43 -25.04 -5.27
N GLU A 141 8.53 -24.28 -5.22
CA GLU A 141 8.86 -23.37 -4.12
C GLU A 141 9.22 -22.02 -4.73
N LEU A 142 8.47 -20.97 -4.35
CA LEU A 142 8.67 -19.60 -4.81
C LEU A 142 8.86 -18.69 -3.60
N SER A 143 9.95 -17.92 -3.57
CA SER A 143 10.23 -16.96 -2.50
C SER A 143 9.97 -15.53 -3.00
N PHE A 144 9.24 -14.77 -2.19
CA PHE A 144 8.87 -13.39 -2.45
C PHE A 144 9.48 -12.51 -1.38
N LYS A 145 10.25 -11.50 -1.81
CA LYS A 145 10.96 -10.57 -0.93
C LYS A 145 10.72 -9.15 -1.39
N VAL A 146 10.04 -8.36 -0.56
CA VAL A 146 9.78 -6.94 -0.78
C VAL A 146 10.52 -6.16 0.28
N ASN A 147 11.40 -5.27 -0.17
CA ASN A 147 12.05 -4.29 0.68
C ASN A 147 11.24 -2.99 0.69
N ALA A 148 10.66 -2.68 1.84
CA ALA A 148 9.75 -1.55 2.04
C ALA A 148 10.35 -0.20 1.61
N ASN A 149 11.67 -0.03 1.77
CA ASN A 149 12.37 1.24 1.50
C ASN A 149 13.20 1.20 0.21
N SER A 150 12.98 0.21 -0.66
CA SER A 150 13.69 0.10 -1.94
C SER A 150 13.23 1.15 -2.95
N ALA A 151 14.20 1.75 -3.66
CA ALA A 151 13.98 2.58 -4.83
C ALA A 151 14.86 2.04 -5.98
N PRO A 152 14.29 1.50 -7.07
CA PRO A 152 12.85 1.34 -7.35
C PRO A 152 12.16 0.32 -6.42
N SER A 153 10.83 0.39 -6.34
CA SER A 153 10.02 -0.49 -5.51
C SER A 153 10.16 -1.96 -5.93
N THR A 154 10.13 -2.87 -4.95
CA THR A 154 10.28 -4.33 -5.14
C THR A 154 8.97 -5.09 -4.89
N ASN A 155 7.83 -4.41 -4.91
CA ASN A 155 6.53 -4.93 -4.50
C ASN A 155 5.71 -5.62 -5.60
N ILE A 156 6.24 -5.74 -6.82
CA ILE A 156 5.65 -6.52 -7.91
C ILE A 156 6.62 -7.63 -8.28
N HIS A 157 6.14 -8.87 -8.26
CA HIS A 157 6.88 -10.06 -8.67
C HIS A 157 6.23 -10.71 -9.88
N SER A 158 7.05 -11.15 -10.83
CA SER A 158 6.55 -11.78 -12.05
C SER A 158 6.97 -13.23 -12.17
N ILE A 159 6.02 -14.11 -12.48
CA ILE A 159 6.25 -15.49 -12.86
C ILE A 159 6.20 -15.58 -14.39
N ILE A 160 7.36 -15.82 -15.01
CA ILE A 160 7.51 -15.80 -16.47
C ILE A 160 7.68 -17.22 -16.99
N GLY A 161 6.96 -17.56 -18.05
CA GLY A 161 7.14 -18.83 -18.74
C GLY A 161 6.10 -19.04 -19.83
N ARG A 162 6.37 -19.97 -20.76
CA ARG A 162 5.52 -20.22 -21.93
C ARG A 162 4.05 -20.44 -21.55
N ASN A 163 3.14 -20.12 -22.46
CA ASN A 163 1.72 -20.42 -22.28
C ASN A 163 1.48 -21.93 -22.12
N GLY A 164 0.59 -22.29 -21.19
CA GLY A 164 0.25 -23.69 -20.89
C GLY A 164 1.19 -24.41 -19.90
N VAL A 165 2.22 -23.77 -19.35
CA VAL A 165 3.12 -24.41 -18.35
C VAL A 165 2.57 -24.45 -16.92
N GLY A 166 1.35 -23.93 -16.70
CA GLY A 166 0.67 -23.96 -15.39
C GLY A 166 0.82 -22.69 -14.53
N LYS A 167 1.16 -21.53 -15.12
CA LYS A 167 1.29 -20.26 -14.39
C LYS A 167 0.00 -19.85 -13.67
N THR A 168 -1.12 -19.81 -14.39
CA THR A 168 -2.45 -19.53 -13.84
C THR A 168 -2.85 -20.56 -12.77
N THR A 169 -2.46 -21.84 -12.95
CA THR A 169 -2.66 -22.87 -11.93
C THR A 169 -1.95 -22.54 -10.61
N ILE A 170 -0.72 -22.02 -10.67
CA ILE A 170 0.01 -21.59 -9.48
C ILE A 170 -0.71 -20.43 -8.78
N LEU A 171 -1.19 -19.43 -9.51
CA LEU A 171 -1.97 -18.33 -8.91
C LEU A 171 -3.25 -18.84 -8.23
N ASN A 172 -3.95 -19.77 -8.87
CA ASN A 172 -5.17 -20.36 -8.32
C ASN A 172 -4.88 -21.18 -7.05
N GLU A 173 -3.77 -21.92 -7.03
CA GLU A 173 -3.30 -22.63 -5.84
C GLU A 173 -2.92 -21.66 -4.71
N MET A 174 -2.36 -20.48 -5.02
CA MET A 174 -2.12 -19.42 -4.03
C MET A 174 -3.43 -18.90 -3.42
N ILE A 175 -4.47 -18.69 -4.25
CA ILE A 175 -5.81 -18.31 -3.76
C ILE A 175 -6.35 -19.39 -2.81
N SER A 176 -6.31 -20.66 -3.21
CA SER A 176 -6.79 -21.77 -2.39
C SER A 176 -6.00 -21.93 -1.09
N ALA A 177 -4.68 -21.70 -1.10
CA ALA A 177 -3.83 -21.80 0.09
C ALA A 177 -4.19 -20.76 1.17
N ILE A 178 -4.76 -19.61 0.78
CA ILE A 178 -5.20 -18.56 1.70
C ILE A 178 -6.67 -18.75 2.09
N MET A 179 -7.54 -19.02 1.11
CA MET A 179 -9.00 -19.01 1.32
C MET A 179 -9.55 -20.35 1.83
N THR A 180 -8.92 -21.46 1.45
CA THR A 180 -9.36 -22.82 1.76
C THR A 180 -8.15 -23.72 2.06
N PRO A 181 -7.35 -23.42 3.10
CA PRO A 181 -6.08 -24.12 3.35
C PRO A 181 -6.24 -25.64 3.52
N ASP A 182 -7.38 -26.10 4.06
CA ASP A 182 -7.66 -27.54 4.23
C ASP A 182 -7.95 -28.28 2.91
N ALA A 183 -8.26 -27.55 1.83
CA ALA A 183 -8.64 -28.12 0.53
C ALA A 183 -7.46 -28.19 -0.45
N THR A 184 -6.26 -27.79 -0.04
CA THR A 184 -5.08 -27.76 -0.91
C THR A 184 -3.83 -28.30 -0.21
N ILE A 185 -2.89 -28.81 -1.00
CA ILE A 185 -1.55 -29.20 -0.54
C ILE A 185 -0.55 -28.05 -0.60
N ALA A 186 -0.95 -26.92 -1.18
CA ALA A 186 -0.14 -25.71 -1.26
C ALA A 186 -0.29 -24.88 0.01
N HIS A 187 0.81 -24.28 0.46
CA HIS A 187 0.84 -23.50 1.70
C HIS A 187 1.86 -22.37 1.60
N PHE A 188 1.65 -21.34 2.40
CA PHE A 188 2.57 -20.22 2.53
C PHE A 188 3.38 -20.36 3.82
N LEU A 189 4.66 -20.01 3.74
CA LEU A 189 5.63 -20.09 4.83
C LEU A 189 6.34 -18.74 5.02
N VAL A 190 6.83 -18.48 6.23
CA VAL A 190 7.74 -17.37 6.55
C VAL A 190 9.04 -17.91 7.12
N ASN A 191 10.14 -17.20 6.88
CA ASN A 191 11.44 -17.54 7.46
C ASN A 191 11.53 -17.05 8.91
N SER A 192 11.66 -17.98 9.86
CA SER A 192 11.95 -17.73 11.27
C SER A 192 13.42 -18.01 11.57
N MET A 193 13.93 -17.56 12.73
CA MET A 193 15.37 -17.67 13.08
C MET A 193 15.96 -19.09 12.92
N PHE A 194 15.15 -20.14 13.10
CA PHE A 194 15.60 -21.54 13.02
C PHE A 194 14.66 -22.47 12.25
N SER A 195 13.58 -21.96 11.65
CA SER A 195 12.55 -22.77 10.98
C SER A 195 11.86 -22.00 9.87
N ARG A 196 11.06 -22.71 9.07
CA ARG A 196 10.05 -22.12 8.19
C ARG A 196 8.69 -22.46 8.77
N ASP A 197 7.95 -21.44 9.16
CA ASP A 197 6.67 -21.61 9.83
C ASP A 197 5.53 -21.27 8.86
N PRO A 198 4.39 -21.99 8.91
CA PRO A 198 3.20 -21.61 8.16
C PRO A 198 2.76 -20.18 8.50
N ILE A 199 2.34 -19.42 7.50
CA ILE A 199 1.73 -18.11 7.77
C ILE A 199 0.42 -18.28 8.53
N GLY A 200 0.14 -17.38 9.46
CA GLY A 200 -1.18 -17.30 10.10
C GLY A 200 -2.24 -16.81 9.11
N THR A 201 -3.51 -17.10 9.40
CA THR A 201 -4.68 -16.66 8.61
C THR A 201 -4.87 -15.14 8.58
N GLU A 202 -4.10 -14.40 9.38
CA GLU A 202 -4.11 -12.93 9.44
C GLU A 202 -2.85 -12.29 8.83
N TYR A 203 -1.94 -13.09 8.26
CA TYR A 203 -0.71 -12.56 7.66
C TYR A 203 -1.01 -11.58 6.51
N PHE A 204 -1.92 -11.96 5.62
CA PHE A 204 -2.50 -11.07 4.62
C PHE A 204 -3.86 -10.58 5.12
N SER A 205 -4.07 -9.27 5.14
CA SER A 205 -5.36 -8.69 5.55
C SER A 205 -6.42 -8.80 4.44
N SER A 206 -5.96 -8.88 3.20
CA SER A 206 -6.78 -8.89 1.99
C SER A 206 -6.04 -9.61 0.87
N LEU A 207 -6.80 -10.36 0.08
CA LEU A 207 -6.39 -11.00 -1.16
C LEU A 207 -7.27 -10.46 -2.29
N VAL A 208 -6.65 -9.87 -3.31
CA VAL A 208 -7.34 -9.41 -4.52
C VAL A 208 -6.88 -10.23 -5.71
N SER A 209 -7.79 -10.92 -6.37
CA SER A 209 -7.51 -11.63 -7.62
C SER A 209 -8.01 -10.82 -8.81
N VAL A 210 -7.13 -10.59 -9.78
CA VAL A 210 -7.40 -9.86 -11.02
C VAL A 210 -7.20 -10.81 -12.20
N ALA A 211 -8.27 -11.05 -12.97
CA ALA A 211 -8.21 -11.92 -14.13
C ALA A 211 -8.71 -11.19 -15.38
N PHE A 212 -7.84 -11.07 -16.39
CA PHE A 212 -8.17 -10.45 -17.67
C PHE A 212 -8.73 -11.45 -18.70
N SER A 213 -8.51 -12.75 -18.49
CA SER A 213 -8.97 -13.81 -19.40
C SER A 213 -10.34 -14.39 -19.04
N ALA A 214 -11.21 -14.50 -20.03
CA ALA A 214 -12.51 -15.19 -19.92
C ALA A 214 -12.39 -16.72 -20.01
N PHE A 215 -11.26 -17.24 -20.50
CA PHE A 215 -11.10 -18.66 -20.85
C PHE A 215 -10.39 -19.49 -19.78
N ASP A 216 -9.91 -18.86 -18.71
CA ASP A 216 -9.33 -19.57 -17.58
C ASP A 216 -10.42 -20.44 -16.91
N PRO A 217 -10.20 -21.76 -16.70
CA PRO A 217 -11.19 -22.67 -16.11
C PRO A 217 -11.44 -22.44 -14.62
N PHE A 218 -10.64 -21.63 -13.92
CA PHE A 218 -10.78 -21.45 -12.48
C PHE A 218 -11.99 -20.59 -12.11
N MET A 219 -12.73 -21.05 -11.10
CA MET A 219 -13.79 -20.27 -10.49
C MET A 219 -13.26 -19.56 -9.25
N PRO A 220 -13.37 -18.22 -9.18
CA PRO A 220 -12.99 -17.50 -7.98
C PRO A 220 -13.84 -17.97 -6.78
N PRO A 221 -13.27 -18.08 -5.57
CA PRO A 221 -14.05 -18.27 -4.35
C PRO A 221 -15.12 -17.18 -4.17
N VAL A 222 -16.09 -17.44 -3.29
CA VAL A 222 -17.08 -16.42 -2.91
C VAL A 222 -16.37 -15.24 -2.25
N GLU A 223 -16.67 -14.02 -2.69
CA GLU A 223 -16.11 -12.81 -2.07
C GLU A 223 -16.44 -12.76 -0.57
N ASN A 224 -15.45 -12.37 0.23
CA ASN A 224 -15.62 -12.16 1.66
C ASN A 224 -15.08 -10.78 2.03
N SER A 225 -15.97 -9.89 2.45
CA SER A 225 -15.63 -8.56 2.95
C SER A 225 -15.57 -8.49 4.48
N ASP A 226 -15.94 -9.56 5.20
CA ASP A 226 -15.99 -9.59 6.66
C ASP A 226 -14.61 -9.93 7.27
N PRO A 227 -13.95 -8.97 7.96
CA PRO A 227 -12.63 -9.20 8.57
C PRO A 227 -12.66 -10.24 9.70
N SER A 228 -13.82 -10.49 10.32
CA SER A 228 -13.94 -11.46 11.42
C SER A 228 -13.80 -12.92 10.95
N ARG A 229 -13.82 -13.15 9.64
CA ARG A 229 -13.72 -14.47 9.00
C ARG A 229 -12.33 -14.76 8.42
N GLY A 230 -11.31 -13.96 8.78
CA GLY A 230 -9.93 -14.10 8.32
C GLY A 230 -9.60 -13.16 7.15
N THR A 231 -8.67 -13.57 6.27
CA THR A 231 -8.30 -12.81 5.08
C THR A 231 -9.53 -12.50 4.20
N ARG A 232 -9.68 -11.23 3.84
CA ARG A 232 -10.74 -10.82 2.91
C ARG A 232 -10.39 -11.19 1.48
N TYR A 233 -11.41 -11.45 0.67
CA TYR A 233 -11.24 -11.81 -0.73
C TYR A 233 -12.10 -10.94 -1.62
N SER A 234 -11.49 -10.39 -2.68
CA SER A 234 -12.18 -9.65 -3.74
C SER A 234 -11.70 -10.11 -5.11
N TYR A 235 -12.63 -10.26 -6.04
CA TYR A 235 -12.35 -10.67 -7.39
C TYR A 235 -12.64 -9.54 -8.39
N ILE A 236 -11.70 -9.31 -9.29
CA ILE A 236 -11.79 -8.32 -10.37
C ILE A 236 -11.59 -9.06 -11.69
N GLY A 237 -12.69 -9.28 -12.42
CA GLY A 237 -12.59 -9.96 -13.70
C GLY A 237 -13.94 -10.16 -14.37
N LEU A 238 -13.91 -10.93 -15.46
CA LEU A 238 -15.03 -11.09 -16.40
C LEU A 238 -16.06 -12.14 -15.98
N LYS A 239 -15.82 -12.89 -14.90
CA LYS A 239 -16.65 -14.02 -14.46
C LYS A 239 -17.67 -13.57 -13.43
N ASP A 240 -18.91 -14.04 -13.52
CA ASP A 240 -20.01 -13.67 -12.62
C ASP A 240 -20.32 -14.81 -11.63
N ILE A 241 -21.08 -15.82 -12.08
CA ILE A 241 -21.52 -16.99 -11.30
C ILE A 241 -21.42 -18.23 -12.20
N ALA A 242 -21.15 -19.40 -11.63
CA ALA A 242 -21.26 -20.67 -12.36
C ALA A 242 -22.68 -21.23 -12.27
N ASP A 243 -23.20 -21.62 -13.42
CA ASP A 243 -24.36 -22.50 -13.56
C ASP A 243 -23.88 -23.93 -13.90
N ASP A 244 -24.78 -24.91 -13.92
CA ASP A 244 -24.50 -26.31 -14.27
C ASP A 244 -23.86 -26.46 -15.68
N ASP A 245 -24.04 -25.46 -16.57
CA ASP A 245 -23.47 -25.41 -17.94
C ASP A 245 -22.12 -24.67 -18.05
N GLY A 246 -21.59 -24.12 -16.94
CA GLY A 246 -20.29 -23.45 -16.88
C GLY A 246 -20.32 -22.01 -16.35
N VAL A 247 -19.24 -21.27 -16.60
CA VAL A 247 -19.05 -19.91 -16.07
C VAL A 247 -19.77 -18.88 -16.93
N LEU A 248 -20.71 -18.13 -16.34
CA LEU A 248 -21.31 -16.97 -17.00
C LEU A 248 -20.36 -15.78 -16.98
N LEU A 249 -20.17 -15.18 -18.15
CA LEU A 249 -19.39 -13.94 -18.29
C LEU A 249 -20.28 -12.72 -18.02
N LYS A 250 -19.71 -11.75 -17.31
CA LYS A 250 -20.34 -10.45 -17.08
C LYS A 250 -20.59 -9.74 -18.41
N SER A 251 -21.79 -9.19 -18.55
CA SER A 251 -22.09 -8.32 -19.68
C SER A 251 -21.25 -7.04 -19.62
N LEU A 252 -21.00 -6.42 -20.77
CA LEU A 252 -20.34 -5.11 -20.82
C LEU A 252 -21.11 -4.06 -19.99
N THR A 253 -22.44 -4.13 -19.95
CA THR A 253 -23.27 -3.24 -19.13
C THR A 253 -22.99 -3.45 -17.64
N THR A 254 -22.84 -4.71 -17.20
CA THR A 254 -22.50 -5.06 -15.82
C THR A 254 -21.12 -4.51 -15.47
N LEU A 255 -20.09 -4.77 -16.29
CA LEU A 255 -18.73 -4.29 -16.04
C LEU A 255 -18.64 -2.75 -15.98
N ARG A 256 -19.39 -2.06 -16.84
CA ARG A 256 -19.47 -0.58 -16.81
C ARG A 256 -20.15 -0.09 -15.53
N ALA A 257 -21.23 -0.73 -15.11
CA ALA A 257 -21.91 -0.38 -13.85
C ALA A 257 -20.98 -0.63 -12.63
N GLU A 258 -20.26 -1.74 -12.62
CA GLU A 258 -19.25 -2.03 -11.59
C GLU A 258 -18.14 -0.98 -11.57
N CYS A 259 -17.69 -0.51 -12.74
CA CYS A 259 -16.66 0.51 -12.85
C CYS A 259 -17.13 1.82 -12.21
N VAL A 260 -18.34 2.27 -12.56
CA VAL A 260 -18.92 3.50 -12.02
C VAL A 260 -19.16 3.39 -10.51
N ALA A 261 -19.65 2.23 -10.04
CA ALA A 261 -19.81 1.97 -8.61
C ALA A 261 -18.47 2.03 -7.86
N SER A 262 -17.42 1.44 -8.43
CA SER A 262 -16.08 1.42 -7.83
C SER A 262 -15.45 2.82 -7.75
N ILE A 263 -15.70 3.67 -8.76
CA ILE A 263 -15.32 5.09 -8.70
C ILE A 263 -16.07 5.78 -7.55
N GLY A 264 -17.38 5.53 -7.41
CA GLY A 264 -18.17 6.02 -6.27
C GLY A 264 -17.59 5.60 -4.92
N GLU A 265 -17.24 4.32 -4.74
CA GLU A 265 -16.59 3.79 -3.52
C GLU A 265 -15.27 4.51 -3.19
N CYS A 266 -14.51 4.93 -4.22
CA CYS A 266 -13.26 5.67 -4.02
C CYS A 266 -13.49 7.08 -3.46
N PHE A 267 -14.68 7.65 -3.68
CA PHE A 267 -14.98 9.04 -3.31
C PHE A 267 -15.67 9.16 -1.95
N VAL A 268 -15.93 8.03 -1.28
CA VAL A 268 -16.56 7.97 0.05
C VAL A 268 -15.67 8.59 1.13
N ASP A 269 -14.36 8.34 1.09
CA ASP A 269 -13.40 8.94 2.02
C ASP A 269 -12.25 9.64 1.29
N GLN A 270 -11.73 10.69 1.92
CA GLN A 270 -10.70 11.55 1.34
C GLN A 270 -9.41 10.76 1.01
N GLY A 271 -9.07 9.76 1.82
CA GLY A 271 -7.86 8.94 1.60
C GLY A 271 -7.96 8.06 0.36
N ARG A 272 -9.11 7.41 0.12
CA ARG A 272 -9.36 6.68 -1.13
C ARG A 272 -9.41 7.61 -2.32
N LYS A 273 -10.02 8.79 -2.17
CA LYS A 273 -10.13 9.78 -3.24
C LYS A 273 -8.75 10.28 -3.69
N ASP A 274 -7.87 10.56 -2.73
CA ASP A 274 -6.48 10.97 -3.04
C ASP A 274 -5.66 9.84 -3.68
N ARG A 275 -5.83 8.60 -3.22
CA ARG A 275 -5.19 7.44 -3.88
C ARG A 275 -5.70 7.23 -5.30
N TRP A 276 -7.00 7.38 -5.50
CA TRP A 276 -7.61 7.29 -6.83
C TRP A 276 -7.05 8.37 -7.75
N ARG A 277 -6.99 9.62 -7.27
CA ARG A 277 -6.38 10.74 -8.01
C ARG A 277 -4.96 10.42 -8.47
N VAL A 278 -4.08 10.01 -7.56
CA VAL A 278 -2.68 9.67 -7.90
C VAL A 278 -2.60 8.52 -8.91
N ALA A 279 -3.43 7.49 -8.73
CA ALA A 279 -3.47 6.36 -9.66
C ALA A 279 -3.94 6.80 -11.06
N ILE A 280 -4.94 7.67 -11.16
CA ILE A 280 -5.42 8.22 -12.44
C ILE A 280 -4.36 9.12 -13.07
N GLU A 281 -3.77 10.06 -12.32
CA GLU A 281 -2.67 10.93 -12.80
C GLU A 281 -1.51 10.10 -13.38
N THR A 282 -1.24 8.93 -12.79
CA THR A 282 -0.23 7.99 -13.29
C THR A 282 -0.67 7.29 -14.59
N LEU A 283 -1.94 6.88 -14.68
CA LEU A 283 -2.52 6.30 -15.90
C LEU A 283 -2.54 7.28 -17.07
N GLU A 284 -2.67 8.59 -16.80
CA GLU A 284 -2.61 9.65 -17.81
C GLU A 284 -1.22 9.82 -18.46
N SER A 285 -0.21 9.05 -18.04
CA SER A 285 1.01 8.88 -18.85
C SER A 285 0.75 8.19 -20.18
N ASP A 286 -0.39 7.50 -20.33
CA ASP A 286 -0.93 7.06 -21.61
C ASP A 286 -1.79 8.17 -22.25
N GLU A 287 -1.50 8.50 -23.52
CA GLU A 287 -2.16 9.60 -24.24
C GLU A 287 -3.68 9.42 -24.36
N ASN A 288 -4.17 8.18 -24.54
CA ASN A 288 -5.60 7.95 -24.66
C ASN A 288 -6.31 8.15 -23.32
N PHE A 289 -5.68 7.78 -22.21
CA PHE A 289 -6.20 8.06 -20.87
C PHE A 289 -6.20 9.56 -20.54
N ALA A 290 -5.13 10.28 -20.88
CA ALA A 290 -5.02 11.73 -20.65
C ALA A 290 -6.16 12.53 -21.30
N VAL A 291 -6.56 12.15 -22.52
CA VAL A 291 -7.64 12.82 -23.26
C VAL A 291 -9.02 12.63 -22.60
N MET A 292 -9.16 11.68 -21.67
CA MET A 292 -10.44 11.43 -20.99
C MET A 292 -10.71 12.41 -19.84
N GLU A 293 -9.70 13.17 -19.40
CA GLU A 293 -9.80 14.17 -18.33
C GLU A 293 -10.49 13.63 -17.05
N LEU A 294 -10.17 12.39 -16.67
CA LEU A 294 -10.73 11.74 -15.48
C LEU A 294 -10.56 12.53 -14.17
N PRO A 295 -9.49 13.33 -13.95
CA PRO A 295 -9.37 14.21 -12.80
C PRO A 295 -10.52 15.22 -12.65
N SER A 296 -11.24 15.55 -13.72
CA SER A 296 -12.44 16.41 -13.65
C SER A 296 -13.51 15.86 -12.69
N LEU A 297 -13.56 14.53 -12.52
CA LEU A 297 -14.49 13.86 -11.61
C LEU A 297 -14.28 14.27 -10.14
N LEU A 298 -13.05 14.65 -9.75
CA LEU A 298 -12.67 14.99 -8.37
C LEU A 298 -13.48 16.13 -7.75
N HIS A 299 -14.06 17.00 -8.58
CA HIS A 299 -14.82 18.18 -8.15
C HIS A 299 -16.33 17.94 -8.11
N LEU A 300 -16.80 16.77 -8.56
CA LEU A 300 -18.21 16.44 -8.64
C LEU A 300 -18.74 15.86 -7.32
N ARG A 301 -20.04 16.08 -7.08
CA ARG A 301 -20.80 15.47 -5.98
C ARG A 301 -21.48 14.20 -6.47
N GLU A 302 -21.86 13.32 -5.55
CA GLU A 302 -22.29 11.93 -5.80
C GLU A 302 -23.20 11.73 -7.03
N GLU A 303 -24.33 12.44 -7.14
CA GLU A 303 -25.24 12.28 -8.30
C GLU A 303 -24.59 12.69 -9.63
N ALA A 304 -23.87 13.81 -9.66
CA ALA A 304 -23.18 14.29 -10.86
C ALA A 304 -21.97 13.42 -11.20
N LEU A 305 -21.27 12.89 -10.19
CA LEU A 305 -20.15 11.96 -10.33
C LEU A 305 -20.59 10.68 -11.04
N GLN A 306 -21.68 10.07 -10.57
CA GLN A 306 -22.22 8.83 -11.16
C GLN A 306 -22.61 9.03 -12.63
N LEU A 307 -23.29 10.14 -12.94
CA LEU A 307 -23.71 10.46 -14.30
C LEU A 307 -22.51 10.68 -15.23
N GLU A 308 -21.54 11.47 -14.80
CA GLU A 308 -20.37 11.81 -15.62
C GLU A 308 -19.42 10.62 -15.79
N ALA A 309 -19.17 9.86 -14.72
CA ALA A 309 -18.40 8.63 -14.80
C ALA A 309 -19.06 7.61 -15.76
N SER A 310 -20.39 7.47 -15.71
CA SER A 310 -21.13 6.62 -16.65
C SER A 310 -20.99 7.09 -18.10
N ARG A 311 -20.98 8.40 -18.34
CA ARG A 311 -20.78 9.00 -19.67
C ARG A 311 -19.39 8.67 -20.21
N ILE A 312 -18.34 8.88 -19.41
CA ILE A 312 -16.95 8.61 -19.80
C ILE A 312 -16.75 7.11 -20.06
N VAL A 313 -17.15 6.25 -19.13
CA VAL A 313 -16.97 4.79 -19.22
C VAL A 313 -17.70 4.18 -20.43
N LYS A 314 -18.82 4.76 -20.88
CA LYS A 314 -19.51 4.32 -22.11
C LYS A 314 -18.71 4.60 -23.39
N LEU A 315 -17.88 5.64 -23.40
CA LEU A 315 -17.07 6.05 -24.53
C LEU A 315 -15.71 5.33 -24.59
N MET A 316 -15.29 4.68 -23.50
CA MET A 316 -14.03 3.95 -23.43
C MET A 316 -14.04 2.68 -24.29
N SER A 317 -12.86 2.33 -24.82
CA SER A 317 -12.62 0.98 -25.34
C SER A 317 -12.64 -0.05 -24.20
N SER A 318 -12.82 -1.33 -24.53
CA SER A 318 -12.85 -2.41 -23.55
C SER A 318 -11.58 -2.47 -22.70
N GLY A 319 -10.39 -2.34 -23.31
CA GLY A 319 -9.12 -2.36 -22.58
C GLY A 319 -9.00 -1.22 -21.57
N HIS A 320 -9.40 -0.01 -21.94
CA HIS A 320 -9.35 1.15 -21.04
C HIS A 320 -10.39 1.06 -19.92
N ALA A 321 -11.60 0.61 -20.25
CA ALA A 321 -12.66 0.40 -19.25
C ALA A 321 -12.25 -0.66 -18.21
N VAL A 322 -11.60 -1.76 -18.64
CA VAL A 322 -11.12 -2.81 -17.73
C VAL A 322 -9.98 -2.28 -16.86
N VAL A 323 -9.04 -1.50 -17.39
CA VAL A 323 -7.98 -0.87 -16.57
C VAL A 323 -8.55 0.09 -15.55
N LEU A 324 -9.48 0.97 -15.95
CA LEU A 324 -10.12 1.91 -15.03
C LEU A 324 -10.93 1.20 -13.94
N LEU A 325 -11.68 0.16 -14.32
CA LEU A 325 -12.39 -0.71 -13.37
C LEU A 325 -11.40 -1.34 -12.38
N THR A 326 -10.31 -1.90 -12.90
CA THR A 326 -9.31 -2.62 -12.09
C THR A 326 -8.63 -1.69 -11.10
N ILE A 327 -8.12 -0.54 -11.56
CA ILE A 327 -7.48 0.44 -10.68
C ILE A 327 -8.48 1.03 -9.68
N SER A 328 -9.71 1.34 -10.08
CA SER A 328 -10.71 1.89 -9.15
C SER A 328 -11.09 0.86 -8.09
N ARG A 329 -11.28 -0.42 -8.46
CA ARG A 329 -11.51 -1.49 -7.47
C ARG A 329 -10.30 -1.73 -6.59
N LEU A 330 -9.08 -1.72 -7.13
CA LEU A 330 -7.89 -1.87 -6.31
C LEU A 330 -7.78 -0.72 -5.29
N VAL A 331 -8.06 0.53 -5.68
CA VAL A 331 -8.06 1.66 -4.73
C VAL A 331 -9.13 1.48 -3.63
N SER A 332 -10.29 0.91 -3.95
CA SER A 332 -11.36 0.69 -2.96
C SER A 332 -11.15 -0.54 -2.08
N ARG A 333 -10.42 -1.56 -2.55
CA ARG A 333 -10.25 -2.86 -1.85
C ARG A 333 -8.87 -3.12 -1.27
N VAL A 334 -7.82 -2.46 -1.77
CA VAL A 334 -6.45 -2.62 -1.26
C VAL A 334 -6.33 -1.92 0.10
N GLU A 335 -5.94 -2.70 1.08
CA GLU A 335 -5.62 -2.26 2.43
C GLU A 335 -4.18 -2.61 2.80
N GLU A 336 -3.80 -2.35 4.05
CA GLU A 336 -2.46 -2.69 4.53
C GLU A 336 -2.20 -4.20 4.41
N LYS A 337 -1.04 -4.62 3.91
CA LYS A 337 -0.71 -6.06 3.74
C LYS A 337 -1.69 -6.81 2.83
N THR A 338 -2.07 -6.19 1.72
CA THR A 338 -2.82 -6.85 0.65
C THR A 338 -1.89 -7.62 -0.28
N LEU A 339 -2.27 -8.84 -0.62
CA LEU A 339 -1.69 -9.60 -1.74
C LEU A 339 -2.60 -9.45 -2.98
N VAL A 340 -2.04 -8.99 -4.09
CA VAL A 340 -2.74 -8.89 -5.37
C VAL A 340 -2.19 -9.95 -6.32
N LEU A 341 -3.05 -10.78 -6.88
CA LEU A 341 -2.69 -11.79 -7.88
C LEU A 341 -3.26 -11.37 -9.23
N ILE A 342 -2.42 -11.30 -10.26
CA ILE A 342 -2.82 -10.78 -11.57
C ILE A 342 -2.52 -11.81 -12.66
N ASP A 343 -3.55 -12.19 -13.41
CA ASP A 343 -3.47 -13.16 -14.50
C ASP A 343 -3.53 -12.49 -15.88
N GLU A 344 -2.45 -12.59 -16.64
CA GLU A 344 -2.27 -12.15 -18.04
C GLU A 344 -2.68 -10.69 -18.34
N PRO A 345 -2.15 -9.68 -17.62
CA PRO A 345 -2.50 -8.27 -17.87
C PRO A 345 -2.10 -7.78 -19.28
N GLU A 346 -1.10 -8.39 -19.92
CA GLU A 346 -0.60 -8.02 -21.25
C GLU A 346 -1.46 -8.53 -22.42
N SER A 347 -2.32 -9.53 -22.18
CA SER A 347 -3.14 -10.17 -23.23
C SER A 347 -4.10 -9.20 -23.92
N HIS A 348 -4.52 -8.14 -23.23
CA HIS A 348 -5.56 -7.22 -23.66
C HIS A 348 -5.14 -5.74 -23.62
N LEU A 349 -3.88 -5.45 -23.26
CA LEU A 349 -3.36 -4.08 -23.10
C LEU A 349 -2.23 -3.81 -24.09
N HIS A 350 -2.28 -2.66 -24.75
CA HIS A 350 -1.15 -2.21 -25.57
C HIS A 350 0.02 -1.78 -24.66
N PRO A 351 1.28 -1.84 -25.13
CA PRO A 351 2.45 -1.65 -24.27
C PRO A 351 2.47 -0.34 -23.46
N PRO A 352 2.08 0.83 -24.01
CA PRO A 352 1.99 2.06 -23.23
C PRO A 352 1.03 1.96 -22.03
N LEU A 353 -0.17 1.43 -22.25
CA LEU A 353 -1.18 1.28 -21.21
C LEU A 353 -0.78 0.24 -20.16
N LEU A 354 -0.15 -0.87 -20.58
CA LEU A 354 0.40 -1.85 -19.64
C LEU A 354 1.46 -1.20 -18.74
N SER A 355 2.37 -0.41 -19.31
CA SER A 355 3.39 0.31 -18.53
C SER A 355 2.78 1.30 -17.54
N ALA A 356 1.75 2.06 -17.98
CA ALA A 356 1.05 3.01 -17.12
C ALA A 356 0.32 2.27 -15.97
N PHE A 357 -0.34 1.15 -16.28
CA PHE A 357 -1.03 0.30 -15.31
C PHE A 357 -0.06 -0.29 -14.27
N THR A 358 1.05 -0.89 -14.71
CA THR A 358 2.06 -1.46 -13.79
C THR A 358 2.64 -0.40 -12.86
N ARG A 359 2.86 0.83 -13.36
CA ARG A 359 3.33 1.94 -12.53
C ARG A 359 2.29 2.35 -11.49
N ALA A 360 1.05 2.57 -11.92
CA ALA A 360 -0.05 2.93 -11.01
C ALA A 360 -0.28 1.85 -9.94
N LEU A 361 -0.20 0.57 -10.32
CA LEU A 361 -0.27 -0.56 -9.40
C LEU A 361 0.88 -0.56 -8.39
N SER A 362 2.12 -0.39 -8.86
CA SER A 362 3.32 -0.36 -8.01
C SER A 362 3.21 0.76 -6.97
N GLU A 363 2.80 1.95 -7.38
CA GLU A 363 2.64 3.11 -6.50
C GLU A 363 1.49 2.91 -5.49
N LEU A 364 0.35 2.37 -5.93
CA LEU A 364 -0.77 2.04 -5.05
C LEU A 364 -0.37 1.03 -3.97
N LEU A 365 0.30 -0.05 -4.37
CA LEU A 365 0.75 -1.09 -3.45
C LEU A 365 1.85 -0.60 -2.53
N HIS A 366 2.75 0.26 -3.00
CA HIS A 366 3.73 0.92 -2.14
C HIS A 366 3.02 1.85 -1.14
N ASN A 367 1.98 2.57 -1.56
CA ASN A 367 1.17 3.39 -0.67
C ASN A 367 0.41 2.57 0.38
N ARG A 368 0.09 1.31 0.11
CA ARG A 368 -0.65 0.45 1.04
C ARG A 368 0.18 -0.67 1.66
N ASN A 369 1.51 -0.67 1.50
CA ASN A 369 2.34 -1.78 1.95
C ASN A 369 1.78 -3.14 1.49
N GLY A 370 1.44 -3.25 0.21
CA GLY A 370 0.93 -4.46 -0.44
C GLY A 370 1.92 -5.02 -1.44
N VAL A 371 1.64 -6.24 -1.92
CA VAL A 371 2.49 -6.98 -2.86
C VAL A 371 1.64 -7.48 -4.01
N ALA A 372 2.16 -7.43 -5.24
CA ALA A 372 1.56 -8.09 -6.39
C ALA A 372 2.41 -9.27 -6.87
N ILE A 373 1.73 -10.32 -7.33
CA ILE A 373 2.31 -11.39 -8.13
C ILE A 373 1.54 -11.43 -9.45
N ASP A 374 2.24 -11.25 -10.56
CA ASP A 374 1.68 -11.40 -11.90
C ASP A 374 2.28 -12.62 -12.63
N VAL A 375 1.57 -13.09 -13.65
CA VAL A 375 2.06 -14.15 -14.55
C VAL A 375 2.14 -13.62 -15.97
N LEU A 376 3.28 -13.87 -16.63
CA LEU A 376 3.60 -13.37 -17.97
C LEU A 376 4.10 -14.52 -18.89
N PRO A 377 3.86 -14.45 -20.22
CA PRO A 377 4.22 -15.46 -21.21
C PRO A 377 5.72 -15.63 -21.48
#